data_AF-A0A972V4N9-F1
#
_entry.id   AF-A0A972V4N9-F1
#
_cell.length_a   1.000
_cell.length_b   1.000
_cell.length_c   1.000
_cell.angle_alpha   90.00
_cell.angle_beta   90.00
_cell.angle_gamma   90.00
#
_symmetry.space_group_name_H-M   'P 1'
#
loop_
_entity.id
_entity.type
_entity.pdbx_description
1 polymer ?
#
loop_
_entity_poly.entity_id
_entity_poly.type
_entity_poly.pdbx_seq_one_letter_code
_entity_poly.pdbx_strand_id
1 'polypeptide(L)'
;MAFWLIKSEPGAWSWEDQVKKGVEHWDGVRNYQAANNMKAMKIGDKCFFYHSVKEKQIVGIVQVVKEYYPDPSDASGRFGMVDVEAIEPLKTPVTLEQIKQAPKLSELALVRQSRLSVLPVDERSWHLICEMGGAQP
;
A
#
# COMPACT_ATOMS: atom_id res chain seq x y z
N MET A 1 -5.24 -13.67 6.61
CA MET A 1 -5.13 -12.53 5.70
C MET A 1 -4.38 -11.44 6.43
N ALA A 2 -3.30 -10.93 5.85
CA ALA A 2 -2.55 -9.80 6.38
C ALA A 2 -2.96 -8.51 5.66
N PHE A 3 -2.67 -7.37 6.30
CA PHE A 3 -2.96 -6.05 5.77
C PHE A 3 -1.68 -5.24 5.59
N TRP A 4 -1.64 -4.49 4.50
CA TRP A 4 -0.47 -3.73 4.10
C TRP A 4 -0.84 -2.33 3.64
N LEU A 5 0.18 -1.50 3.43
CA LEU A 5 0.06 -0.22 2.75
C LEU A 5 1.21 -0.13 1.74
N ILE A 6 0.86 0.26 0.51
CA ILE A 6 1.81 0.48 -0.58
C ILE A 6 1.74 1.93 -1.03
N LYS A 7 2.90 2.58 -1.15
CA LYS A 7 3.01 3.99 -1.54
C LYS A 7 3.30 4.11 -3.02
N SER A 8 2.53 4.96 -3.70
CA SER A 8 2.80 5.41 -5.07
C SER A 8 2.86 6.93 -5.11
N GLU A 9 3.63 7.51 -6.04
CA GLU A 9 3.53 8.93 -6.37
C GLU A 9 2.54 9.09 -7.52
N PRO A 10 1.45 9.86 -7.37
CA PRO A 10 0.39 9.92 -8.37
C PRO A 10 0.84 10.52 -9.72
N GLY A 11 1.95 11.27 -9.74
CA GLY A 11 2.56 11.73 -11.00
C GLY A 11 3.26 10.63 -11.80
N ALA A 12 3.60 9.51 -11.16
CA ALA A 12 4.23 8.36 -11.80
C ALA A 12 3.23 7.19 -12.00
N TRP A 13 2.43 6.90 -10.98
CA TRP A 13 1.38 5.88 -11.02
C TRP A 13 0.22 6.26 -10.09
N SER A 14 -0.88 6.72 -10.67
CA SER A 14 -2.07 7.14 -9.91
C SER A 14 -3.03 5.98 -9.61
N TRP A 15 -3.99 6.22 -8.73
CA TRP A 15 -5.10 5.29 -8.50
C TRP A 15 -5.93 5.07 -9.78
N GLU A 16 -6.13 6.11 -10.57
CA GLU A 16 -6.86 6.03 -11.84
C GLU A 16 -6.13 5.13 -12.84
N ASP A 17 -4.79 5.19 -12.87
CA ASP A 17 -3.98 4.28 -13.69
C ASP A 17 -4.15 2.83 -13.22
N GLN A 18 -4.09 2.60 -11.91
CA GLN A 18 -4.28 1.27 -11.32
C GLN A 18 -5.65 0.69 -11.66
N VAL A 19 -6.73 1.47 -11.49
CA VAL A 19 -8.10 1.03 -11.82
C VAL A 19 -8.25 0.73 -13.30
N LYS A 20 -7.70 1.59 -14.18
CA LYS A 20 -7.74 1.39 -15.63
C LYS A 20 -6.97 0.15 -16.07
N LYS A 21 -5.86 -0.14 -15.40
CA LYS A 21 -5.01 -1.31 -15.69
C LYS A 21 -5.61 -2.60 -15.11
N GLY A 22 -6.30 -2.52 -13.98
CA GLY A 22 -6.80 -3.66 -13.22
C GLY A 22 -5.69 -4.28 -12.37
N VAL A 23 -4.87 -5.13 -13.00
CA VAL A 23 -3.73 -5.82 -12.36
C VAL A 23 -2.42 -5.18 -12.80
N GLU A 24 -1.57 -4.82 -11.84
CA GLU A 24 -0.22 -4.30 -12.12
C GLU A 24 0.84 -4.86 -11.16
N HIS A 25 2.07 -4.96 -11.66
CA HIS A 25 3.24 -5.34 -10.89
C HIS A 25 3.75 -4.16 -10.04
N TRP A 26 4.12 -4.44 -8.79
CA TRP A 26 4.60 -3.43 -7.83
C TRP A 26 6.14 -3.38 -7.79
N ASP A 27 6.73 -2.87 -8.86
CA ASP A 27 8.19 -2.80 -9.05
C ASP A 27 8.87 -1.63 -8.31
N GLY A 28 10.15 -1.40 -8.62
CA GLY A 28 10.89 -0.21 -8.20
C GLY A 28 11.27 -0.17 -6.71
N VAL A 29 10.83 -1.14 -5.92
CA VAL A 29 11.17 -1.24 -4.50
C VAL A 29 12.63 -1.66 -4.34
N ARG A 30 13.44 -0.76 -3.76
CA ARG A 30 14.88 -0.98 -3.49
C ARG A 30 15.25 -0.85 -2.02
N ASN A 31 14.26 -0.91 -1.13
CA ASN A 31 14.46 -0.92 0.31
C ASN A 31 14.31 -2.37 0.84
N TYR A 32 15.30 -2.86 1.58
CA TYR A 32 15.31 -4.24 2.08
C TYR A 32 14.12 -4.58 2.97
N GLN A 33 13.68 -3.67 3.84
CA GLN A 33 12.54 -3.91 4.71
C GLN A 33 11.23 -3.94 3.91
N ALA A 34 11.06 -3.02 2.96
CA ALA A 34 9.89 -3.02 2.06
C ALA A 34 9.85 -4.30 1.20
N ALA A 35 11.00 -4.74 0.69
CA ALA A 35 11.11 -6.00 -0.04
C ALA A 35 10.77 -7.21 0.84
N ASN A 36 11.22 -7.23 2.11
CA ASN A 36 10.86 -8.28 3.05
C ASN A 36 9.35 -8.28 3.38
N ASN A 37 8.72 -7.11 3.45
CA ASN A 37 7.27 -7.01 3.59
C ASN A 37 6.56 -7.61 2.36
N MET A 38 7.01 -7.29 1.13
CA MET A 38 6.45 -7.89 -0.08
C MET A 38 6.67 -9.41 -0.16
N LYS A 39 7.81 -9.92 0.31
CA LYS A 39 8.06 -11.38 0.41
C LYS A 39 7.11 -12.08 1.37
N ALA A 40 6.59 -11.37 2.38
CA ALA A 40 5.66 -11.91 3.35
C ALA A 40 4.19 -11.85 2.88
N MET A 41 3.89 -11.09 1.82
CA MET A 41 2.56 -11.01 1.24
C MET A 41 2.12 -12.35 0.65
N LYS A 42 0.83 -12.65 0.81
CA LYS A 42 0.17 -13.82 0.23
C LYS A 42 -0.98 -13.41 -0.68
N ILE A 43 -1.29 -14.26 -1.66
CA ILE A 43 -2.48 -14.05 -2.50
C ILE A 43 -3.69 -13.89 -1.59
N GLY A 44 -4.45 -12.83 -1.85
CA GLY A 44 -5.63 -12.47 -1.08
C GLY A 44 -5.39 -11.41 0.00
N ASP A 45 -4.14 -11.13 0.38
CA ASP A 45 -3.83 -10.02 1.30
C ASP A 45 -4.24 -8.68 0.71
N LYS A 46 -4.80 -7.80 1.55
CA LYS A 46 -5.26 -6.47 1.12
C LYS A 46 -4.20 -5.40 1.43
N CYS A 47 -4.09 -4.41 0.55
CA CYS A 47 -3.18 -3.29 0.71
C CYS A 47 -3.94 -1.97 0.54
N PHE A 48 -3.69 -1.00 1.41
CA PHE A 48 -4.06 0.39 1.15
C PHE A 48 -3.17 0.97 0.04
N PHE A 49 -3.79 1.57 -0.97
CA PHE A 49 -3.10 2.34 -2.00
C PHE A 49 -2.95 3.79 -1.52
N TYR A 50 -1.71 4.21 -1.26
CA TYR A 50 -1.39 5.51 -0.69
C TYR A 50 -0.70 6.41 -1.70
N HIS A 51 -1.30 7.55 -2.00
CA HIS A 51 -0.65 8.63 -2.75
C HIS A 51 0.35 9.36 -1.85
N SER A 52 1.60 9.43 -2.31
CA SER A 52 2.73 10.02 -1.59
C SER A 52 3.18 11.36 -2.19
N VAL A 53 4.22 11.96 -1.59
CA VAL A 53 4.84 13.24 -1.98
C VAL A 53 3.92 14.47 -1.83
N LYS A 54 2.90 14.64 -2.67
CA LYS A 54 2.05 15.85 -2.70
C LYS A 54 0.77 15.67 -1.89
N GLU A 55 -0.07 14.71 -2.24
CA GLU A 55 -1.39 14.53 -1.64
C GLU A 55 -1.33 13.90 -0.24
N LYS A 56 -0.51 12.86 -0.06
CA LYS A 56 -0.30 12.16 1.22
C LYS A 56 -1.60 11.61 1.82
N GLN A 57 -2.25 10.72 1.10
CA GLN A 57 -3.55 10.17 1.47
C GLN A 57 -3.74 8.73 0.97
N ILE A 58 -4.55 7.95 1.67
CA ILE A 58 -5.03 6.66 1.21
C ILE A 58 -6.27 6.90 0.35
N VAL A 59 -6.28 6.33 -0.86
CA VAL A 59 -7.32 6.59 -1.87
C VAL A 59 -8.12 5.35 -2.27
N GLY A 60 -7.58 4.15 -2.01
CA GLY A 60 -8.24 2.90 -2.37
C GLY A 60 -7.61 1.69 -1.74
N ILE A 61 -8.17 0.53 -2.08
CA ILE A 61 -7.75 -0.78 -1.62
C ILE A 61 -7.41 -1.63 -2.86
N VAL A 62 -6.25 -2.28 -2.80
CA VAL A 62 -5.85 -3.31 -3.75
C VAL A 62 -5.69 -4.65 -3.04
N GLN A 63 -5.63 -5.73 -3.79
CA GLN A 63 -5.38 -7.08 -3.28
C GLN A 63 -4.21 -7.73 -4.01
N VAL A 64 -3.40 -8.49 -3.29
CA VAL A 64 -2.30 -9.27 -3.88
C VAL A 64 -2.87 -10.43 -4.69
N VAL A 65 -2.55 -10.47 -5.98
CA VAL A 65 -2.98 -11.52 -6.92
C VAL A 65 -1.84 -12.39 -7.43
N LYS A 66 -0.59 -11.99 -7.16
CA LYS A 66 0.61 -12.81 -7.38
C LYS A 66 1.63 -12.59 -6.27
N GLU A 67 2.11 -13.68 -5.69
CA GLU A 67 3.16 -13.64 -4.67
C GLU A 67 4.51 -13.18 -5.24
N TYR A 68 5.43 -12.85 -4.34
CA TYR A 68 6.72 -12.25 -4.65
C TYR A 68 7.53 -13.01 -5.71
N TYR A 69 8.04 -12.28 -6.70
CA TYR A 69 8.93 -12.78 -7.75
C TYR A 69 10.00 -11.73 -8.10
N PRO A 70 11.11 -12.11 -8.76
CA PRO A 70 12.18 -11.17 -9.10
C PRO A 70 11.72 -9.99 -9.97
N ASP A 71 12.26 -8.81 -9.70
CA ASP A 71 11.98 -7.59 -10.44
C ASP A 71 12.99 -7.51 -11.60
N PRO A 72 12.54 -7.61 -12.86
CA PRO A 72 13.44 -7.61 -14.02
C PRO A 72 14.18 -6.29 -14.20
N SER A 73 13.71 -5.19 -13.60
CA SER A 73 14.40 -3.89 -13.61
C SER A 73 15.54 -3.80 -12.59
N ASP A 74 15.68 -4.76 -11.66
CA ASP A 74 16.81 -4.85 -10.74
C ASP A 74 17.94 -5.71 -11.32
N ALA A 75 18.92 -5.06 -11.94
CA ALA A 75 20.12 -5.72 -12.47
C ALA A 75 20.93 -6.50 -11.42
N SER A 76 20.76 -6.21 -10.12
CA SER A 76 21.43 -6.94 -9.04
C SER A 76 20.76 -8.27 -8.68
N GLY A 77 19.51 -8.48 -9.11
CA GLY A 77 18.71 -9.68 -8.81
C GLY A 77 18.38 -9.86 -7.33
N ARG A 78 18.46 -8.81 -6.52
CA ARG A 78 18.24 -8.84 -5.06
C ARG A 78 16.80 -8.52 -4.68
N PHE A 79 16.15 -7.72 -5.51
CA PHE A 79 14.80 -7.20 -5.29
C PHE A 79 13.78 -7.88 -6.19
N GLY A 80 12.52 -7.67 -5.85
CA GLY A 80 11.38 -8.34 -6.45
C GLY A 80 10.12 -7.55 -6.21
N MET A 81 9.03 -8.06 -6.75
CA MET A 81 7.73 -7.43 -6.80
C MET A 81 6.62 -8.46 -6.61
N VAL A 82 5.43 -7.97 -6.30
CA VAL A 82 4.16 -8.70 -6.29
C VAL A 82 3.26 -8.12 -7.37
N ASP A 83 2.18 -8.81 -7.74
CA ASP A 83 1.12 -8.17 -8.56
C ASP A 83 -0.09 -7.87 -7.67
N VAL A 84 -0.67 -6.69 -7.87
CA VAL A 84 -1.85 -6.23 -7.14
C VAL A 84 -2.98 -5.84 -8.09
N GLU A 85 -4.21 -6.11 -7.67
CA GLU A 85 -5.44 -5.77 -8.38
C GLU A 85 -6.23 -4.70 -7.63
N ALA A 86 -6.78 -3.70 -8.34
CA ALA A 86 -7.71 -2.74 -7.76
C ALA A 86 -9.01 -3.42 -7.29
N ILE A 87 -9.39 -3.21 -6.03
CA ILE A 87 -10.63 -3.75 -5.46
C ILE A 87 -11.71 -2.66 -5.40
N GLU A 88 -11.48 -1.61 -4.62
CA GLU A 88 -12.42 -0.51 -4.47
C GLU A 88 -11.71 0.79 -4.07
N PRO A 89 -12.24 1.96 -4.49
CA PRO A 89 -11.80 3.23 -3.95
C PRO A 89 -12.33 3.43 -2.51
N LEU A 90 -11.65 4.25 -1.72
CA LEU A 90 -12.27 4.79 -0.51
C LEU A 90 -13.30 5.85 -0.92
N LYS A 91 -14.46 5.87 -0.24
CA LYS A 91 -15.49 6.91 -0.47
C LYS A 91 -14.94 8.30 -0.13
N THR A 92 -14.16 8.35 0.94
CA THR A 92 -13.46 9.55 1.40
C THR A 92 -11.98 9.20 1.53
N PRO A 93 -11.07 9.86 0.79
CA PRO A 93 -9.64 9.68 1.00
C PRO A 93 -9.24 9.98 2.44
N VAL A 94 -8.38 9.14 3.02
CA VAL A 94 -7.90 9.30 4.40
C VAL A 94 -6.50 9.91 4.38
N THR A 95 -6.38 11.15 4.82
CA THR A 95 -5.12 11.90 4.74
C THR A 95 -4.14 11.50 5.85
N LEU A 96 -2.84 11.67 5.59
CA LEU A 96 -1.80 11.46 6.59
C LEU A 96 -2.00 12.38 7.81
N GLU A 97 -2.55 13.58 7.60
CA GLU A 97 -2.88 14.50 8.69
C GLU A 97 -3.96 13.91 9.61
N GLN A 98 -5.07 13.42 9.04
CA GLN A 98 -6.12 12.75 9.81
C GLN A 98 -5.58 11.52 10.56
N ILE A 99 -4.73 10.72 9.92
CA ILE A 99 -4.08 9.56 10.54
C ILE A 99 -3.22 9.99 11.75
N LYS A 100 -2.43 11.07 11.61
CA LYS A 100 -1.59 11.59 12.70
C LYS A 100 -2.39 12.19 13.85
N GLN A 101 -3.56 12.75 13.57
CA GLN A 101 -4.45 13.32 14.59
C GLN A 101 -5.22 12.25 15.36
N ALA A 102 -5.35 11.03 14.83
CA ALA A 102 -6.02 9.92 15.50
C ALA A 102 -5.06 9.21 16.48
N PRO A 103 -5.25 9.31 17.81
CA PRO A 103 -4.33 8.69 18.77
C PRO A 103 -4.28 7.16 18.67
N LYS A 104 -5.36 6.54 18.19
CA LYS A 104 -5.43 5.09 17.96
C LYS A 104 -4.54 4.61 16.81
N LEU A 105 -4.04 5.51 15.96
CA LEU A 105 -3.17 5.21 14.81
C LEU A 105 -1.72 5.69 15.02
N SER A 106 -1.35 6.13 16.23
CA SER A 106 -0.01 6.66 16.51
C SER A 106 1.11 5.64 16.25
N GLU A 107 0.83 4.36 16.46
CA GLU A 107 1.78 3.27 16.28
C GLU A 107 1.84 2.75 14.84
N LEU A 108 0.98 3.23 13.94
CA LEU A 108 0.95 2.80 12.55
C LEU A 108 2.31 3.05 11.89
N ALA A 109 2.83 2.04 11.19
CA ALA A 109 4.14 2.11 10.56
C ALA A 109 4.26 3.32 9.60
N LEU A 110 3.16 3.76 8.98
CA LEU A 110 3.09 4.96 8.14
C LEU A 110 3.51 6.23 8.88
N VAL A 111 3.14 6.37 10.16
CA VAL A 111 3.46 7.52 11.01
C VAL A 111 4.92 7.46 11.46
N ARG A 112 5.39 6.26 11.86
CA ARG A 112 6.72 6.05 12.44
C ARG A 112 7.84 5.96 11.41
N GLN A 113 7.55 5.49 10.19
CA GLN A 113 8.52 5.15 9.15
C GLN A 113 8.13 5.79 7.81
N SER A 114 8.21 7.11 7.73
CA SER A 114 7.77 7.90 6.57
C SER A 114 8.44 7.52 5.23
N ARG A 115 9.68 7.05 5.27
CA ARG A 115 10.49 6.66 4.09
C ARG A 115 10.25 5.24 3.59
N LEU A 116 9.57 4.39 4.38
CA LEU A 116 9.29 3.02 3.97
C LEU A 116 8.12 3.03 2.95
N SER A 117 8.25 2.33 1.82
CA SER A 117 7.26 2.35 0.72
C SER A 117 6.21 1.25 0.81
N VAL A 118 6.55 0.11 1.42
CA VAL A 118 5.63 -1.01 1.69
C VAL A 118 5.65 -1.28 3.18
N LEU A 119 4.50 -1.17 3.84
CA LEU A 119 4.40 -1.19 5.30
C LEU A 119 3.35 -2.21 5.76
N PRO A 120 3.56 -2.90 6.90
CA PRO A 120 2.51 -3.67 7.53
C PRO A 120 1.46 -2.75 8.15
N VAL A 121 0.22 -3.20 8.17
CA VAL A 121 -0.91 -2.57 8.86
C VAL A 121 -1.51 -3.63 9.78
N ASP A 122 -1.64 -3.32 11.07
CA ASP A 122 -2.36 -4.20 11.98
C ASP A 122 -3.87 -4.15 11.72
N GLU A 123 -4.58 -5.23 12.05
CA GLU A 123 -6.02 -5.36 11.80
C GLU A 123 -6.85 -4.24 12.43
N ARG A 124 -6.48 -3.78 13.63
CA ARG A 124 -7.19 -2.69 14.31
C ARG A 124 -7.04 -1.37 13.54
N SER A 125 -5.82 -1.07 13.08
CA SER A 125 -5.57 0.11 12.23
C SER A 125 -6.25 0.00 10.88
N TRP A 126 -6.27 -1.19 10.27
CA TRP A 126 -6.99 -1.45 9.02
C TRP A 126 -8.47 -1.10 9.14
N HIS A 127 -9.16 -1.70 10.12
CA HIS A 127 -10.58 -1.44 10.36
C HIS A 127 -10.89 0.04 10.59
N LEU A 128 -10.08 0.72 11.40
CA LEU A 128 -10.29 2.14 11.69
C LEU A 128 -10.10 3.02 10.45
N ILE A 129 -9.11 2.74 9.60
CA ILE A 129 -8.90 3.48 8.35
C ILE A 129 -10.02 3.20 7.35
N CYS A 130 -10.49 1.95 7.24
CA CYS A 130 -11.66 1.62 6.42
C CYS A 130 -12.91 2.39 6.87
N GLU A 131 -13.16 2.46 8.18
CA GLU A 131 -14.26 3.24 8.74
C GLU A 131 -14.13 4.73 8.41
N MET A 132 -12.95 5.32 8.62
CA MET A 132 -12.66 6.72 8.25
C MET A 132 -12.87 6.97 6.76
N GLY A 133 -12.52 6.00 5.92
CA GLY A 133 -12.62 6.07 4.46
C GLY A 133 -13.97 5.64 3.87
N GLY A 134 -14.91 5.17 4.71
CA GLY A 134 -16.22 4.68 4.28
C GLY A 134 -16.21 3.38 3.48
N ALA A 135 -15.15 2.56 3.61
CA ALA A 135 -15.01 1.25 2.96
C ALA A 135 -15.40 0.10 3.88
N GLN A 136 -15.77 -1.05 3.30
CA GLN A 136 -16.00 -2.26 4.09
C GLN A 136 -14.65 -2.92 4.42
N PRO A 137 -14.39 -3.24 5.70
CA PRO A 137 -13.09 -3.79 6.08
C PRO A 137 -12.77 -5.17 5.48
#